data_AF-A0A9X4PM17-F1
#
_entry.id   AF-A0A9X4PM17-F1
#
_cell.length_a   1.000
_cell.length_b   1.000
_cell.length_c   1.000
_cell.angle_alpha   90.00
_cell.angle_beta   90.00
_cell.angle_gamma   90.00
#
_symmetry.space_group_name_H-M   'P 1'
#
loop_
_entity.id
_entity.type
_entity.pdbx_description
1 polymer ?
#
loop_
_entity_poly.entity_id
_entity_poly.type
_entity_poly.pdbx_seq_one_letter_code
_entity_poly.pdbx_strand_id
1 'polypeptide(L)'
;MGRKELLELFNKYQKHPDFLEEISDINQKNIDGDNMLHIATRKKDIHDIKVLIEYGINIDDQGDLGYTAIHYACINGYQDIVELLLFYGANPNIKDEFGQTALDIAFSSNEHNKKKIISILKKNIKNKKYGDKSY
;
A
#
# COMPACT_ATOMS: atom_id res chain seq x y z
N MET A 1 -17.69 -6.80 -12.07
CA MET A 1 -18.22 -5.96 -10.97
C MET A 1 -19.70 -5.73 -11.22
N GLY A 2 -20.56 -6.22 -10.33
CA GLY A 2 -22.02 -6.11 -10.49
C GLY A 2 -22.54 -4.79 -9.92
N ARG A 3 -23.61 -4.24 -10.51
CA ARG A 3 -24.26 -2.98 -10.10
C ARG A 3 -24.64 -2.93 -8.60
N LYS A 4 -24.82 -4.08 -7.95
CA LYS A 4 -25.09 -4.21 -6.50
C LYS A 4 -23.86 -4.00 -5.61
N GLU A 5 -22.69 -4.51 -6.00
CA GLU A 5 -21.43 -4.32 -5.24
C GLU A 5 -21.02 -2.84 -5.23
N LEU A 6 -21.16 -2.18 -6.39
CA LEU A 6 -20.98 -0.74 -6.53
C LEU A 6 -21.90 0.06 -5.61
N LEU A 7 -23.17 -0.33 -5.48
CA LEU A 7 -24.16 0.34 -4.64
C LEU A 7 -23.92 0.12 -3.12
N GLU A 8 -23.43 -1.06 -2.72
CA GLU A 8 -23.04 -1.31 -1.32
C GLU A 8 -21.78 -0.53 -0.94
N LEU A 9 -20.78 -0.48 -1.81
CA LEU A 9 -19.58 0.36 -1.62
C LEU A 9 -19.97 1.85 -1.59
N PHE A 10 -20.81 2.31 -2.54
CA PHE A 10 -21.32 3.68 -2.59
C PHE A 10 -22.03 4.09 -1.28
N ASN A 11 -22.88 3.21 -0.73
CA ASN A 11 -23.55 3.47 0.54
C ASN A 11 -22.61 3.41 1.76
N LYS A 12 -21.54 2.60 1.70
CA LYS A 12 -20.50 2.53 2.75
C LYS A 12 -19.63 3.79 2.78
N TYR A 13 -19.34 4.40 1.64
CA TYR A 13 -18.45 5.57 1.50
C TYR A 13 -19.20 6.88 1.18
N GLN A 14 -20.47 6.99 1.57
CA GLN A 14 -21.36 8.14 1.36
C GLN A 14 -20.82 9.51 1.83
N LYS A 15 -19.62 9.56 2.44
CA LYS A 15 -18.92 10.77 2.88
C LYS A 15 -18.07 11.44 1.79
N HIS A 16 -17.76 10.78 0.68
CA HIS A 16 -16.93 11.36 -0.41
C HIS A 16 -17.44 10.94 -1.80
N PRO A 17 -18.60 11.45 -2.26
CA PRO A 17 -19.13 11.17 -3.59
C PRO A 17 -18.18 11.59 -4.73
N ASP A 18 -17.39 12.66 -4.52
CA ASP A 18 -16.40 13.15 -5.50
C ASP A 18 -15.30 12.11 -5.79
N PHE A 19 -14.93 11.31 -4.78
CA PHE A 19 -13.91 10.27 -4.91
C PHE A 19 -14.32 9.22 -5.96
N LEU A 20 -15.61 8.86 -6.01
CA LEU A 20 -16.16 7.85 -6.91
C LEU A 20 -16.22 8.33 -8.38
N GLU A 21 -16.26 9.64 -8.64
CA GLU A 21 -16.13 10.19 -9.99
C GLU A 21 -14.66 10.20 -10.45
N GLU A 22 -13.70 10.33 -9.52
CA GLU A 22 -12.27 10.36 -9.79
C GLU A 22 -11.68 8.95 -10.08
N ILE A 23 -12.26 7.88 -9.52
CA ILE A 23 -11.90 6.46 -9.80
C ILE A 23 -12.53 5.87 -11.08
N SER A 24 -12.79 6.69 -12.12
CA SER A 24 -13.32 6.20 -13.40
C SER A 24 -12.50 5.04 -14.01
N ASP A 25 -11.21 4.93 -13.65
CA ASP A 25 -10.41 3.72 -13.74
C ASP A 25 -9.42 3.63 -12.55
N ILE A 26 -9.72 2.78 -11.55
CA ILE A 26 -8.87 2.58 -10.38
C ILE A 26 -7.46 2.03 -10.72
N ASN A 27 -7.30 1.43 -11.89
CA ASN A 27 -6.01 0.88 -12.35
C ASN A 27 -5.20 1.89 -13.19
N GLN A 28 -5.69 3.11 -13.35
CA GLN A 28 -4.97 4.14 -14.07
C GLN A 28 -3.66 4.49 -13.36
N LYS A 29 -2.60 4.65 -14.16
CA LYS A 29 -1.29 5.11 -13.72
C LYS A 29 -1.00 6.49 -14.30
N ASN A 30 -0.29 7.32 -13.54
CA ASN A 30 0.22 8.61 -14.03
C ASN A 30 1.49 8.41 -14.90
N ILE A 31 2.15 9.51 -15.26
CA ILE A 31 3.38 9.51 -16.08
C ILE A 31 4.60 8.88 -15.39
N ASP A 32 4.56 8.70 -14.07
CA ASP A 32 5.61 8.06 -13.28
C ASP A 32 5.28 6.57 -12.99
N GLY A 33 4.20 6.05 -13.61
CA GLY A 33 3.68 4.72 -13.34
C GLY A 33 2.92 4.59 -12.01
N ASP A 34 2.82 5.66 -11.23
CA ASP A 34 2.13 5.66 -9.93
C ASP A 34 0.60 5.54 -10.16
N ASN A 35 0.01 4.48 -9.60
CA ASN A 35 -1.45 4.37 -9.45
C ASN A 35 -1.98 5.20 -8.26
N MET A 36 -3.30 5.19 -8.07
CA MET A 36 -3.95 5.99 -7.02
C MET A 36 -3.49 5.63 -5.59
N LEU A 37 -3.12 4.37 -5.32
CA LEU A 37 -2.62 3.96 -4.01
C LEU A 37 -1.23 4.53 -3.71
N HIS A 38 -0.36 4.62 -4.72
CA HIS A 38 0.94 5.29 -4.58
C HIS A 38 0.74 6.77 -4.24
N ILE A 39 -0.15 7.45 -4.97
CA ILE A 39 -0.46 8.87 -4.78
C ILE A 39 -1.02 9.11 -3.37
N ALA A 40 -2.01 8.32 -2.94
CA ALA A 40 -2.59 8.41 -1.60
C ALA A 40 -1.54 8.16 -0.50
N THR A 41 -0.65 7.19 -0.71
CA THR A 41 0.47 6.91 0.22
C THR A 41 1.43 8.08 0.34
N ARG A 42 1.82 8.70 -0.78
CA ARG A 42 2.71 9.88 -0.80
C ARG A 42 2.07 11.09 -0.13
N LYS A 43 0.74 11.25 -0.26
CA LYS A 43 -0.05 12.29 0.43
C LYS A 43 -0.32 11.99 1.91
N LYS A 44 0.04 10.79 2.38
CA LYS A 44 -0.29 10.27 3.71
C LYS A 44 -1.80 10.23 4.00
N ASP A 45 -2.61 10.00 2.97
CA ASP A 45 -4.07 9.93 3.12
C ASP A 45 -4.54 8.53 3.52
N ILE A 46 -4.67 8.31 4.83
CA ILE A 46 -5.11 7.02 5.38
C ILE A 46 -6.54 6.68 4.96
N HIS A 47 -7.39 7.68 4.73
CA HIS A 47 -8.77 7.43 4.32
C HIS A 47 -8.77 6.82 2.92
N ASP A 48 -8.14 7.51 1.96
CA ASP A 48 -8.09 7.07 0.57
C ASP A 48 -7.40 5.71 0.44
N ILE A 49 -6.29 5.49 1.15
CA ILE A 49 -5.61 4.18 1.16
C ILE A 49 -6.58 3.04 1.53
N LYS A 50 -7.39 3.22 2.58
CA LYS A 50 -8.36 2.22 3.01
C LYS A 50 -9.45 2.02 1.97
N VAL A 51 -10.01 3.12 1.45
CA VAL A 51 -11.08 3.05 0.44
C VAL A 51 -10.59 2.32 -0.80
N LEU A 52 -9.41 2.66 -1.31
CA LEU A 52 -8.82 2.04 -2.51
C LEU A 52 -8.59 0.54 -2.35
N ILE A 53 -8.01 0.13 -1.22
CA ILE A 53 -7.76 -1.30 -0.94
C ILE A 53 -9.09 -2.05 -0.82
N GLU A 54 -10.07 -1.49 -0.12
CA GLU A 54 -11.40 -2.12 0.03
C GLU A 54 -12.19 -2.15 -1.29
N TYR A 55 -11.91 -1.23 -2.20
CA TYR A 55 -12.46 -1.22 -3.56
C TYR A 55 -11.73 -2.19 -4.52
N GLY A 56 -10.63 -2.80 -4.08
CA GLY A 56 -9.93 -3.85 -4.81
C GLY A 56 -8.78 -3.37 -5.70
N ILE A 57 -8.19 -2.20 -5.43
CA ILE A 57 -6.90 -1.86 -6.06
C ILE A 57 -5.87 -2.93 -5.70
N ASN A 58 -4.99 -3.27 -6.64
CA ASN A 58 -3.89 -4.18 -6.32
C ASN A 58 -2.87 -3.47 -5.41
N ILE A 59 -2.79 -3.92 -4.16
CA ILE A 59 -1.93 -3.34 -3.12
C ILE A 59 -0.43 -3.43 -3.44
N ASP A 60 -0.07 -4.40 -4.29
CA ASP A 60 1.31 -4.76 -4.64
C ASP A 60 1.70 -4.26 -6.04
N ASP A 61 0.87 -3.46 -6.70
CA ASP A 61 1.23 -2.82 -7.97
C ASP A 61 2.51 -2.02 -7.84
N GLN A 62 3.34 -2.07 -8.88
CA GLN A 62 4.58 -1.33 -8.98
C GLN A 62 4.42 -0.13 -9.92
N GLY A 63 4.91 1.03 -9.50
CA GLY A 63 5.17 2.18 -10.38
C GLY A 63 6.38 1.92 -11.29
N ASP A 64 6.79 2.94 -12.06
CA ASP A 64 7.83 2.74 -13.07
C ASP A 64 9.18 2.41 -12.45
N LEU A 65 9.51 2.95 -11.27
CA LEU A 65 10.73 2.61 -10.54
C LEU A 65 10.65 1.28 -9.77
N GLY A 66 9.59 0.49 -9.98
CA GLY A 66 9.37 -0.75 -9.25
C GLY A 66 8.88 -0.53 -7.81
N TYR A 67 8.63 0.70 -7.38
CA TYR A 67 8.11 0.98 -6.06
C TYR A 67 6.65 0.59 -5.95
N THR A 68 6.32 -0.10 -4.85
CA THR A 68 4.94 -0.32 -4.39
C THR A 68 4.58 0.70 -3.32
N ALA A 69 3.30 0.74 -2.92
CA ALA A 69 2.84 1.61 -1.82
C ALA A 69 3.68 1.42 -0.53
N ILE A 70 4.06 0.19 -0.18
CA ILE A 70 4.84 -0.04 1.04
C ILE A 70 6.29 0.47 0.93
N HIS A 71 6.87 0.54 -0.28
CA HIS A 71 8.16 1.18 -0.50
C HIS A 71 8.06 2.69 -0.20
N TYR A 72 7.08 3.39 -0.78
CA TYR A 72 6.85 4.82 -0.49
C TYR A 72 6.60 5.08 1.00
N ALA A 73 5.81 4.25 1.68
CA ALA A 73 5.59 4.40 3.11
C ALA A 73 6.88 4.25 3.93
N CYS A 74 7.80 3.37 3.51
CA CYS A 74 9.10 3.19 4.16
C CYS A 74 10.07 4.35 3.88
N ILE A 75 10.11 4.85 2.64
CA ILE A 75 10.92 6.03 2.25
C ILE A 75 10.55 7.23 3.13
N ASN A 76 9.24 7.48 3.28
CA ASN A 76 8.72 8.65 4.00
C ASN A 76 8.54 8.43 5.51
N GLY A 77 8.88 7.25 6.04
CA GLY A 77 8.82 7.00 7.49
C GLY A 77 7.40 6.92 8.07
N TYR A 78 6.41 6.62 7.24
CA TYR A 78 4.99 6.52 7.60
C TYR A 78 4.67 5.17 8.26
N GLN A 79 5.05 5.05 9.54
CA GLN A 79 4.86 3.82 10.33
C GLN A 79 3.40 3.32 10.33
N ASP A 80 2.46 4.24 10.47
CA ASP A 80 1.01 4.00 10.45
C ASP A 80 0.55 3.38 9.13
N ILE A 81 1.04 3.90 8.00
CA ILE A 81 0.73 3.37 6.67
C ILE A 81 1.41 2.03 6.43
N VAL A 82 2.65 1.84 6.88
CA VAL A 82 3.32 0.53 6.80
C VAL A 82 2.51 -0.55 7.53
N GLU A 83 2.05 -0.27 8.76
CA GLU A 83 1.22 -1.19 9.53
C GLU A 83 -0.10 -1.49 8.81
N LEU A 84 -0.74 -0.46 8.26
CA LEU A 84 -1.98 -0.58 7.51
C LEU A 84 -1.83 -1.46 6.26
N LEU A 85 -0.83 -1.18 5.43
CA LEU A 85 -0.59 -1.93 4.20
C LEU A 85 -0.27 -3.40 4.49
N LEU A 86 0.55 -3.67 5.51
CA LEU A 86 0.83 -5.04 5.94
C LEU A 86 -0.39 -5.76 6.52
N PHE A 87 -1.27 -5.04 7.22
CA PHE A 87 -2.54 -5.57 7.72
C PHE A 87 -3.45 -6.01 6.58
N TYR A 88 -3.52 -5.23 5.50
CA TYR A 88 -4.25 -5.59 4.28
C TYR A 88 -3.50 -6.58 3.35
N GLY A 89 -2.34 -7.08 3.78
CA GLY A 89 -1.68 -8.20 3.13
C GLY A 89 -0.56 -7.84 2.16
N ALA A 90 -0.16 -6.57 2.05
CA ALA A 90 0.94 -6.14 1.18
C ALA A 90 2.19 -7.02 1.33
N ASN A 91 2.89 -7.26 0.22
CA ASN A 91 4.10 -8.06 0.20
C ASN A 91 5.35 -7.17 0.38
N PRO A 92 5.99 -7.16 1.56
CA PRO A 92 7.19 -6.34 1.77
C PRO A 92 8.44 -6.89 1.07
N ASN A 93 8.37 -8.06 0.44
CA ASN A 93 9.51 -8.70 -0.23
C ASN A 93 9.58 -8.41 -1.73
N ILE A 94 8.63 -7.64 -2.27
CA ILE A 94 8.71 -7.15 -3.65
C ILE A 94 9.97 -6.29 -3.76
N LYS A 95 10.70 -6.46 -4.87
CA LYS A 95 11.91 -5.70 -5.17
C LYS A 95 11.58 -4.60 -6.16
N ASP A 96 12.12 -3.42 -5.92
CA ASP A 96 12.14 -2.32 -6.89
C ASP A 96 13.12 -2.61 -8.05
N GLU A 97 13.27 -1.66 -8.97
CA GLU A 97 14.20 -1.76 -10.10
C GLU A 97 15.68 -1.85 -9.68
N PHE A 98 16.02 -1.39 -8.49
CA PHE A 98 17.37 -1.47 -7.92
C PHE A 98 17.60 -2.75 -7.11
N GLY A 99 16.59 -3.64 -7.05
CA GLY A 99 16.64 -4.89 -6.31
C GLY A 99 16.43 -4.73 -4.80
N GLN A 100 16.00 -3.55 -4.33
CA GLN A 100 15.75 -3.24 -2.92
C GLN A 100 14.32 -3.61 -2.53
N THR A 101 14.17 -4.21 -1.35
CA THR A 101 12.87 -4.46 -0.72
C THR A 101 12.44 -3.29 0.16
N ALA A 102 11.20 -3.29 0.63
CA ALA A 102 10.72 -2.32 1.62
C ALA A 102 11.59 -2.29 2.88
N LEU A 103 12.16 -3.42 3.29
CA LEU A 103 13.07 -3.50 4.43
C LEU A 103 14.43 -2.83 4.12
N ASP A 104 14.97 -3.02 2.91
CA ASP A 104 16.23 -2.41 2.49
C ASP A 104 16.10 -0.89 2.45
N ILE A 105 14.99 -0.39 1.88
CA ILE A 105 14.65 1.03 1.89
C ILE A 105 14.54 1.58 3.32
N ALA A 106 13.88 0.85 4.23
CA ALA A 106 13.73 1.29 5.61
C ALA A 106 15.09 1.38 6.35
N PHE A 107 16.10 0.61 5.93
CA PHE A 107 17.46 0.72 6.46
C PHE A 107 18.20 1.96 5.92
N SER A 108 18.00 2.30 4.65
CA SER A 108 18.65 3.45 4.01
C SER A 108 17.95 4.78 4.28
N SER A 109 16.72 4.78 4.82
CA SER A 109 16.00 6.02 5.13
C SER A 109 16.60 6.75 6.34
N ASN A 110 16.51 8.08 6.31
CA ASN A 110 16.96 8.97 7.38
C ASN A 110 15.85 9.34 8.36
N GLU A 111 14.71 8.65 8.28
CA GLU A 111 13.51 8.95 9.04
C GLU A 111 13.65 8.55 10.52
N HIS A 112 13.12 9.40 11.42
CA HIS A 112 13.17 9.16 12.87
C HIS A 112 12.49 7.83 13.28
N ASN A 113 11.46 7.42 12.51
CA ASN A 113 10.68 6.22 12.78
C ASN A 113 11.29 4.93 12.19
N LYS A 114 12.44 5.00 11.52
CA LYS A 114 13.01 3.84 10.79
C LYS A 114 13.20 2.60 11.64
N LYS A 115 13.66 2.74 12.90
CA LYS A 115 13.87 1.60 13.81
C LYS A 115 12.58 0.81 14.04
N LYS A 116 11.45 1.52 14.13
CA LYS A 116 10.14 0.93 14.39
C LYS A 116 9.59 0.26 13.15
N ILE A 117 9.72 0.91 11.99
CA ILE A 117 9.37 0.33 10.66
C ILE A 117 10.16 -0.95 10.40
N ILE A 118 11.49 -0.93 10.60
CA ILE A 118 12.35 -2.12 10.46
C ILE A 118 11.87 -3.26 11.37
N SER A 119 11.48 -2.96 12.62
CA SER A 119 10.96 -3.95 13.56
C SER A 119 9.65 -4.57 13.07
N ILE A 120 8.71 -3.74 12.58
CA ILE A 120 7.42 -4.16 12.04
C ILE A 120 7.60 -5.08 10.84
N LEU A 121 8.42 -4.67 9.86
CA LEU A 121 8.70 -5.45 8.65
C LEU A 121 9.37 -6.79 8.99
N LYS A 122 10.40 -6.79 9.85
CA LYS A 122 11.06 -8.03 10.29
C LYS A 122 10.09 -8.99 10.97
N LYS A 123 9.17 -8.49 11.80
CA LYS A 123 8.15 -9.30 12.47
C LYS A 123 7.19 -9.91 11.44
N ASN A 124 6.69 -9.11 10.50
CA ASN A 124 5.77 -9.58 9.46
C ASN A 124 6.41 -10.67 8.57
N ILE A 125 7.64 -10.43 8.09
CA ILE A 125 8.38 -11.37 7.24
C ILE A 125 8.65 -12.70 7.97
N LYS A 126 9.05 -12.63 9.26
CA LYS A 126 9.24 -13.84 10.07
C LYS A 126 7.93 -14.61 10.24
N ASN A 127 6.83 -13.94 10.56
CA ASN A 127 5.54 -14.60 10.76
C ASN A 127 5.06 -15.33 9.51
N LYS A 128 5.24 -14.74 8.32
CA LYS A 128 4.93 -15.42 7.05
C LYS A 128 5.80 -16.66 6.81
N LYS A 129 7.09 -16.63 7.19
CA LYS A 129 8.02 -17.77 7.02
C LYS A 129 7.71 -18.97 7.94
N TYR A 130 7.02 -18.77 9.06
CA TYR A 130 6.66 -19.84 10.01
C TYR A 130 5.17 -20.22 9.97
N GLY A 131 4.34 -19.49 9.24
CA GLY A 131 2.90 -19.75 9.11
C GLY A 131 2.53 -20.91 8.18
N ASP A 132 3.42 -21.31 7.26
CA ASP A 132 3.20 -22.41 6.30
C ASP A 132 3.62 -23.80 6.80
N LYS A 133 3.96 -23.95 8.08
CA LYS A 133 4.14 -25.27 8.70
C LYS A 133 2.83 -25.74 9.34
N SER A 134 1.83 -26.03 8.52
CA SER A 134 0.72 -26.89 8.94
C SER A 134 1.23 -28.33 9.05
N TYR A 135 1.18 -28.88 10.26
CA TYR A 135 1.30 -30.31 10.56
C TYR A 135 0.08 -31.07 10.03
#